data_AF-A0A2H9LNC6-F1
#
_entry.id   AF-A0A2H9LNC6-F1
#
_cell.length_a   1.000
_cell.length_b   1.000
_cell.length_c   1.000
_cell.angle_alpha   90.00
_cell.angle_beta   90.00
_cell.angle_gamma   90.00
#
_symmetry.space_group_name_H-M   'P 1'
#
loop_
_entity.id
_entity.type
_entity.pdbx_description
1 polymer ?
#
loop_
_entity_poly.entity_id
_entity_poly.type
_entity_poly.pdbx_seq_one_letter_code
_entity_poly.pdbx_strand_id
1 'polypeptide(L)'
;MLVLDCATLALRESDLIAEPQLLIIIMYTHSTLQLTHKTKRLRHMAKTKAEIIVKGAVQKAGYRDYVQEKVRSLNVKGYVESLRDGSVRIVCEADEGTLKNFVKLINIKQDLIAVEKIETVKKQPATGEYEYFDIKHGSMEEEMGERMVAAVKIAVATRQDIKDMHADMKNMHHDLNGSIQLMHQDLKGSIQSMHKDLKQSTESMHQDMNQNFKEMAERYDVISAELLRTREELKIAVDNLVRVVQKFLEKPA
;
A
#
# COMPACT_ATOMS: atom_id res chain seq x y z
N MET A 1 28.46 -37.77 -16.89
CA MET A 1 28.47 -39.02 -16.09
C MET A 1 27.06 -39.58 -16.17
N LEU A 2 26.92 -40.76 -16.78
CA LEU A 2 25.78 -41.22 -17.57
C LEU A 2 24.38 -41.01 -16.94
N VAL A 3 23.64 -40.10 -17.55
CA VAL A 3 22.18 -40.06 -17.59
C VAL A 3 21.76 -41.25 -18.45
N LEU A 4 21.10 -42.26 -17.88
CA LEU A 4 20.46 -43.28 -18.72
C LEU A 4 19.18 -42.67 -19.27
N ASP A 5 19.25 -42.32 -20.55
CA ASP A 5 18.13 -41.92 -21.39
C ASP A 5 17.01 -42.96 -21.33
N CYS A 6 15.79 -42.47 -21.07
CA CYS A 6 14.55 -43.22 -21.08
C CYS A 6 14.01 -43.44 -22.52
N ALA A 7 14.89 -43.48 -23.51
CA ALA A 7 14.52 -43.50 -24.91
C ALA A 7 14.80 -44.89 -25.53
N THR A 8 13.74 -45.46 -26.11
CA THR A 8 13.76 -46.47 -27.18
C THR A 8 13.76 -47.94 -26.75
N LEU A 9 12.65 -48.41 -26.17
CA LEU A 9 12.16 -49.77 -26.44
C LEU A 9 10.69 -49.68 -26.89
N ALA A 10 10.48 -49.11 -28.07
CA ALA A 10 9.27 -49.35 -28.85
C ALA A 10 9.37 -50.76 -29.45
N LEU A 11 9.12 -51.79 -28.65
CA LEU A 11 8.90 -53.13 -29.20
C LEU A 11 7.50 -53.14 -29.80
N ARG A 12 7.42 -53.13 -31.14
CA ARG A 12 6.20 -53.49 -31.88
C ARG A 12 5.70 -54.84 -31.36
N GLU A 13 4.39 -54.95 -31.11
CA GLU A 13 3.71 -56.16 -30.62
C GLU A 13 3.84 -57.41 -31.54
N SER A 14 4.62 -57.36 -32.62
CA SER A 14 4.69 -58.41 -33.65
C SER A 14 5.88 -59.38 -33.55
N ASP A 15 6.90 -59.14 -32.70
CA ASP A 15 8.11 -60.00 -32.64
C ASP A 15 8.25 -60.77 -31.31
N LEU A 16 7.12 -61.11 -30.69
CA LEU A 16 7.06 -61.88 -29.45
C LEU A 16 7.14 -63.39 -29.69
N ILE A 17 8.11 -63.86 -30.49
CA ILE A 17 8.40 -65.30 -30.61
C ILE A 17 9.89 -65.56 -30.37
N ALA A 18 10.16 -65.88 -29.11
CA ALA A 18 11.08 -66.92 -28.67
C ALA A 18 12.59 -66.74 -28.91
N GLU A 19 13.23 -65.96 -28.05
CA GLU A 19 14.34 -66.56 -27.28
C GLU A 19 13.95 -66.60 -25.80
N PRO A 20 13.84 -67.77 -25.16
CA PRO A 20 13.49 -67.88 -23.75
C PRO A 20 14.46 -67.10 -22.85
N GLN A 21 15.69 -66.87 -23.32
CA GLN A 21 16.70 -66.09 -22.61
C GLN A 21 16.35 -64.60 -22.52
N LEU A 22 15.75 -64.00 -23.55
CA LEU A 22 15.42 -62.57 -23.57
C LEU A 22 14.27 -62.23 -22.62
N LEU A 23 13.26 -63.12 -22.54
CA LEU A 23 12.14 -62.97 -21.60
C LEU A 23 12.62 -63.04 -20.14
N ILE A 24 13.56 -63.95 -19.85
CA ILE A 24 14.18 -64.08 -18.52
C ILE A 24 14.95 -62.79 -18.18
N ILE A 25 15.75 -62.24 -19.10
CA ILE A 25 16.51 -61.00 -18.86
C ILE A 25 15.56 -59.82 -18.56
N ILE A 26 14.47 -59.65 -19.33
CA ILE A 26 13.49 -58.57 -19.09
C ILE A 26 12.80 -58.74 -17.71
N MET A 27 12.40 -59.96 -17.35
CA MET A 27 11.80 -60.22 -16.03
C MET A 27 12.76 -59.95 -14.87
N TYR A 28 14.03 -60.34 -15.00
CA TYR A 28 15.06 -60.07 -13.99
C TYR A 28 15.39 -58.58 -13.87
N THR A 29 15.51 -57.85 -14.99
CA THR A 29 15.73 -56.38 -14.95
C THR A 29 14.54 -55.63 -14.34
N HIS A 30 13.30 -56.03 -14.64
CA HIS A 30 12.12 -55.39 -14.04
C HIS A 30 12.01 -55.68 -12.54
N SER A 31 12.26 -56.92 -12.11
CA SER A 31 12.25 -57.32 -10.70
C SER A 31 13.34 -56.60 -9.89
N THR A 32 14.56 -56.51 -10.43
CA THR A 32 15.66 -55.77 -9.80
C THR A 32 15.39 -54.26 -9.77
N LEU A 33 14.74 -53.68 -10.78
CA LEU A 33 14.30 -52.29 -10.79
C LEU A 33 13.22 -52.04 -9.71
N GLN A 34 12.23 -52.93 -9.58
CA GLN A 34 11.21 -52.85 -8.52
C GLN A 34 11.83 -52.95 -7.12
N LEU A 35 12.79 -53.85 -6.90
CA LEU A 35 13.52 -53.95 -5.64
C LEU A 35 14.36 -52.71 -5.35
N THR A 36 15.03 -52.14 -6.35
CA THR A 36 15.82 -50.90 -6.18
C THR A 36 14.94 -49.70 -5.88
N HIS A 37 13.77 -49.56 -6.51
CA HIS A 37 12.79 -48.53 -6.16
C HIS A 37 12.25 -48.73 -4.73
N LYS A 38 11.88 -49.95 -4.36
CA LYS A 38 11.38 -50.27 -3.01
C LYS A 38 12.43 -50.02 -1.92
N THR A 39 13.68 -50.41 -2.15
CA THR A 39 14.78 -50.16 -1.20
C THR A 39 15.19 -48.69 -1.13
N LYS A 40 15.11 -47.94 -2.24
CA LYS A 40 15.31 -46.48 -2.24
C LYS A 40 14.19 -45.76 -1.47
N ARG A 41 12.94 -46.23 -1.61
CA ARG A 41 11.78 -45.72 -0.88
C ARG A 41 11.84 -46.06 0.62
N LEU A 42 12.23 -47.28 1.00
CA LEU A 42 12.45 -47.65 2.41
C LEU A 42 13.60 -46.84 3.05
N ARG A 43 14.69 -46.57 2.31
CA ARG A 43 15.77 -45.69 2.78
C ARG A 43 15.31 -44.26 3.03
N HIS A 44 14.35 -43.76 2.23
CA HIS A 44 13.69 -42.47 2.47
C HIS A 44 12.67 -42.49 3.63
N MET A 45 12.31 -43.66 4.16
CA MET A 45 11.39 -43.77 5.31
C MET A 45 12.13 -43.97 6.64
N ALA A 46 13.40 -44.34 6.60
CA ALA A 46 14.24 -44.46 7.78
C ALA A 46 14.54 -43.08 8.35
N LYS A 47 13.93 -42.76 9.49
CA LYS A 47 14.19 -41.50 10.21
C LYS A 47 15.59 -41.54 10.82
N THR A 48 16.29 -40.43 10.69
CA THR A 48 17.64 -40.21 11.22
C THR A 48 17.60 -39.08 12.23
N LYS A 49 18.28 -39.24 13.35
CA LYS A 49 18.58 -38.20 14.32
C LYS A 49 19.89 -37.51 13.93
N ALA A 50 19.85 -36.20 13.75
CA ALA A 50 21.01 -35.38 13.42
C ALA A 50 21.22 -34.30 14.50
N GLU A 51 22.46 -34.18 14.96
CA GLU A 51 22.93 -33.07 15.79
C GLU A 51 23.69 -32.10 14.89
N ILE A 52 23.17 -30.88 14.77
CA ILE A 52 23.66 -29.82 13.89
C ILE A 52 24.08 -28.64 14.77
N ILE A 53 25.29 -28.14 14.52
CA ILE A 53 25.82 -26.91 15.13
C ILE A 53 25.87 -25.83 14.06
N VAL A 54 25.28 -24.68 14.36
CA VAL A 54 25.24 -23.52 13.49
C VAL A 54 26.04 -22.39 14.12
N LYS A 55 26.99 -21.85 13.37
CA LYS A 55 27.89 -20.77 13.79
C LYS A 55 27.67 -19.52 12.92
N GLY A 56 27.84 -18.36 13.52
CA GLY A 56 27.70 -17.04 12.89
C GLY A 56 26.94 -16.07 13.78
N ALA A 57 26.40 -15.01 13.19
CA ALA A 57 25.45 -14.09 13.85
C ALA A 57 24.06 -14.72 13.93
N VAL A 58 23.94 -15.80 14.71
CA VAL A 58 22.70 -16.60 14.83
C VAL A 58 22.04 -16.48 16.19
N GLN A 59 22.73 -15.93 17.19
CA GLN A 59 22.12 -15.61 18.48
C GLN A 59 21.52 -14.21 18.48
N LYS A 60 20.53 -14.00 19.35
CA LYS A 60 19.96 -12.66 19.63
C LYS A 60 19.31 -11.97 18.42
N ALA A 61 19.10 -12.71 17.32
CA ALA A 61 18.56 -12.20 16.06
C ALA A 61 17.27 -12.93 15.62
N GLY A 62 16.69 -13.78 16.48
CA GLY A 62 15.45 -14.52 16.18
C GLY A 62 15.65 -15.84 15.42
N TYR A 63 16.90 -16.33 15.30
CA TYR A 63 17.18 -17.56 14.54
C TYR A 63 16.47 -18.80 15.08
N ARG A 64 16.29 -18.94 16.42
CA ARG A 64 15.57 -20.07 17.02
C ARG A 64 14.10 -20.09 16.59
N ASP A 65 13.47 -18.91 16.55
CA ASP A 65 12.09 -18.74 16.10
C ASP A 65 11.97 -19.06 14.60
N TYR A 66 12.92 -18.57 13.79
CA TYR A 66 13.02 -18.90 12.37
C TYR A 66 13.14 -20.41 12.13
N VAL A 67 14.02 -21.09 12.88
CA VAL A 67 14.20 -22.54 12.78
C VAL A 67 12.90 -23.27 13.15
N GLN A 68 12.23 -22.87 14.24
CA GLN A 68 10.97 -23.49 14.65
C GLN A 68 9.88 -23.32 13.57
N GLU A 69 9.78 -22.15 12.94
CA GLU A 69 8.86 -21.89 11.84
C GLU A 69 9.14 -22.82 10.65
N LYS A 70 10.40 -22.98 10.24
CA LYS A 70 10.75 -23.88 9.12
C LYS A 70 10.51 -25.34 9.45
N VAL A 71 10.74 -25.76 10.69
CA VAL A 71 10.47 -27.13 11.14
C VAL A 71 8.97 -27.46 11.05
N ARG A 72 8.07 -26.53 11.40
CA ARG A 72 6.62 -26.74 11.29
C ARG A 72 6.19 -27.13 9.87
N SER A 73 6.85 -26.57 8.86
CA SER A 73 6.55 -26.87 7.45
C SER A 73 7.08 -28.23 6.96
N LEU A 74 8.07 -28.81 7.66
CA LEU A 74 8.82 -29.99 7.22
C LEU A 74 8.57 -31.25 8.07
N ASN A 75 7.67 -31.20 9.06
CA ASN A 75 7.41 -32.32 9.99
C ASN A 75 8.69 -32.88 10.64
N VAL A 76 9.63 -31.98 10.94
CA VAL A 76 10.86 -32.30 11.67
C VAL A 76 10.56 -32.26 13.18
N LYS A 77 11.15 -33.15 13.96
CA LYS A 77 10.96 -33.21 15.43
C LYS A 77 12.27 -33.01 16.15
N GLY A 78 12.27 -32.51 17.38
CA GLY A 78 13.51 -32.27 18.14
C GLY A 78 13.51 -30.98 18.94
N TYR A 79 14.66 -30.30 19.00
CA TYR A 79 14.75 -29.01 19.67
C TYR A 79 15.91 -28.15 19.14
N VAL A 80 15.83 -26.86 19.44
CA VAL A 80 16.90 -25.88 19.19
C VAL A 80 17.28 -25.16 20.49
N GLU A 81 18.57 -24.95 20.71
CA GLU A 81 19.08 -24.21 21.86
C GLU A 81 20.29 -23.35 21.50
N SER A 82 20.47 -22.25 22.23
CA SER A 82 21.68 -21.42 22.14
C SER A 82 22.75 -21.99 23.06
N LEU A 83 23.97 -22.12 22.56
CA LEU A 83 25.13 -22.52 23.34
C LEU A 83 25.90 -21.29 23.85
N ARG A 84 26.67 -21.44 24.95
CA ARG A 84 27.42 -20.33 25.56
C ARG A 84 28.53 -19.75 24.66
N ASP A 85 28.98 -20.51 23.67
CA ASP A 85 30.04 -20.11 22.74
C ASP A 85 29.56 -19.21 21.59
N GLY A 86 28.27 -18.84 21.57
CA GLY A 86 27.69 -18.04 20.49
C GLY A 86 27.05 -18.88 19.38
N SER A 87 27.21 -20.21 19.39
CA SER A 87 26.61 -21.10 18.40
C SER A 87 25.18 -21.53 18.79
N VAL A 88 24.46 -22.11 17.82
CA VAL A 88 23.13 -22.69 18.04
C VAL A 88 23.19 -24.18 17.75
N ARG A 89 22.73 -24.99 18.71
CA ARG A 89 22.60 -26.44 18.55
C ARG A 89 21.17 -26.78 18.18
N ILE A 90 21.03 -27.60 17.13
CA ILE A 90 19.76 -28.16 16.68
C ILE A 90 19.90 -29.67 16.73
N VAL A 91 19.03 -30.32 17.50
CA VAL A 91 18.85 -31.77 17.47
C VAL A 91 17.54 -32.04 16.77
N CYS A 92 17.58 -32.81 15.68
CA CYS A 92 16.40 -33.02 14.85
C CYS A 92 16.29 -34.46 14.34
N GLU A 93 15.05 -34.93 14.20
CA GLU A 93 14.70 -36.23 13.65
C GLU A 93 13.78 -36.07 12.44
N ALA A 94 14.22 -36.58 11.29
CA ALA A 94 13.44 -36.61 10.06
C ALA A 94 14.01 -37.66 9.10
N ASP A 95 13.33 -37.90 7.97
CA ASP A 95 13.95 -38.66 6.89
C ASP A 95 15.14 -37.89 6.26
N GLU A 96 16.03 -38.62 5.58
CA GLU A 96 17.26 -38.05 5.04
C GLU A 96 17.01 -36.95 3.99
N GLY A 97 15.93 -37.05 3.23
CA GLY A 97 15.56 -36.03 2.23
C GLY A 97 15.12 -34.74 2.91
N THR A 98 14.26 -34.85 3.91
CA THR A 98 13.78 -33.74 4.73
C THR A 98 14.92 -33.08 5.49
N LEU A 99 15.85 -33.84 6.08
CA LEU A 99 17.02 -33.27 6.77
C LEU A 99 17.92 -32.46 5.82
N LYS A 100 18.15 -32.95 4.59
CA LYS A 100 18.93 -32.21 3.59
C LYS A 100 18.26 -30.91 3.17
N ASN A 101 16.93 -30.93 3.02
CA ASN A 101 16.15 -29.74 2.72
C ASN A 101 16.17 -28.75 3.90
N PHE A 102 16.01 -29.26 5.11
CA PHE A 102 16.07 -28.47 6.34
C PHE A 102 17.40 -27.73 6.48
N VAL A 103 18.53 -28.42 6.32
CA VAL A 103 19.89 -27.81 6.39
C VAL A 103 20.06 -26.67 5.37
N LYS A 104 19.45 -26.78 4.18
CA LYS A 104 19.48 -25.71 3.19
C LYS A 104 18.64 -24.50 3.62
N LEU A 105 17.45 -24.72 4.16
CA LEU A 105 16.53 -23.65 4.57
C LEU A 105 17.04 -22.86 5.77
N ILE A 106 17.78 -23.50 6.67
CA ILE A 106 18.34 -22.83 7.84
C ILE A 106 19.59 -22.01 7.53
N ASN A 107 20.18 -22.16 6.34
CA ASN A 107 21.33 -21.37 5.92
C ASN A 107 20.87 -20.00 5.34
N ILE A 108 20.68 -19.01 6.21
CA ILE A 108 20.20 -17.68 5.84
C ILE A 108 21.20 -16.57 6.13
N LYS A 109 21.14 -15.52 5.29
CA LYS A 109 21.83 -14.25 5.48
C LYS A 109 20.85 -13.13 5.20
N GLN A 110 20.15 -12.68 6.24
CA GLN A 110 19.14 -11.63 6.12
C GLN A 110 19.07 -10.83 7.42
N ASP A 111 19.00 -9.51 7.31
CA ASP A 111 18.87 -8.57 8.42
C ASP A 111 19.98 -8.76 9.48
N LEU A 112 19.58 -9.08 10.71
CA LEU A 112 20.48 -9.32 11.84
C LEU A 112 20.96 -10.78 11.94
N ILE A 113 20.47 -11.68 11.08
CA ILE A 113 20.84 -13.09 11.07
C ILE A 113 21.83 -13.36 9.93
N ALA A 114 23.02 -13.85 10.29
CA ALA A 114 23.99 -14.32 9.30
C ALA A 114 24.59 -15.66 9.72
N VAL A 115 24.22 -16.72 9.00
CA VAL A 115 24.83 -18.04 9.15
C VAL A 115 26.16 -18.06 8.40
N GLU A 116 27.23 -18.41 9.12
CA GLU A 116 28.57 -18.53 8.56
C GLU A 116 28.92 -19.98 8.26
N LYS A 117 28.56 -20.89 9.18
CA LYS A 117 28.93 -22.30 9.08
C LYS A 117 27.86 -23.19 9.69
N ILE A 118 27.55 -24.29 9.02
CA ILE A 118 26.69 -25.36 9.53
C ILE A 118 27.51 -26.64 9.55
N GLU A 119 27.60 -27.28 10.70
CA GLU A 119 28.33 -28.53 10.92
C GLU A 119 27.36 -29.59 11.43
N THR A 120 27.28 -30.74 10.78
CA THR A 120 26.59 -31.90 11.37
C THR A 120 27.59 -32.70 12.19
N VAL A 121 27.41 -32.68 13.52
CA VAL A 121 28.36 -33.27 14.47
C VAL A 121 28.09 -34.76 14.67
N LYS A 122 26.82 -35.17 14.68
CA LYS A 122 26.42 -36.58 14.83
C LYS A 122 25.22 -36.92 13.97
N LYS A 123 25.21 -38.14 13.44
CA LYS A 123 24.05 -38.77 12.80
C LYS A 123 23.85 -40.17 13.36
N GLN A 124 22.63 -40.47 13.79
CA GLN A 124 22.26 -41.74 14.40
C GLN A 124 20.86 -42.15 13.92
N PRO A 125 20.45 -43.42 14.04
CA PRO A 125 19.04 -43.80 13.85
C PRO A 125 18.13 -42.97 14.75
N ALA A 126 16.95 -42.59 14.27
CA ALA A 126 16.00 -41.83 15.08
C ALA A 126 15.63 -42.60 16.35
N THR A 127 15.69 -41.91 17.50
CA THR A 127 15.29 -42.50 18.78
C THR A 127 13.77 -42.47 18.95
N GLY A 128 13.08 -41.57 18.24
CA GLY A 128 11.62 -41.41 18.34
C GLY A 128 11.18 -40.75 19.65
N GLU A 129 12.13 -40.17 20.40
CA GLU A 129 11.90 -39.55 21.70
C GLU A 129 11.19 -38.19 21.61
N TYR A 130 11.17 -37.57 20.42
CA TYR A 130 10.59 -36.25 20.23
C TYR A 130 9.23 -36.35 19.56
N GLU A 131 8.20 -35.79 20.20
CA GLU A 131 6.87 -35.68 19.61
C GLU A 131 6.70 -34.38 18.81
N TYR A 132 7.30 -33.29 19.31
CA TYR A 132 7.25 -31.93 18.76
C TYR A 132 8.66 -31.36 18.53
N PHE A 133 8.73 -30.10 18.09
CA PHE A 133 9.97 -29.34 17.99
C PHE A 133 9.94 -28.11 18.92
N ASP A 134 10.81 -28.13 19.93
CA ASP A 134 10.80 -27.14 21.00
C ASP A 134 12.00 -26.19 20.98
N ILE A 135 11.79 -24.97 21.48
CA ILE A 135 12.87 -24.01 21.75
C ILE A 135 13.28 -24.17 23.20
N LYS A 136 14.55 -24.50 23.45
CA LYS A 136 15.10 -24.49 24.80
C LYS A 136 15.55 -23.08 25.16
N HIS A 137 14.96 -22.57 26.23
CA HIS A 137 15.26 -21.28 26.80
C HIS A 137 16.33 -21.40 27.89
N GLY A 138 17.22 -20.40 27.94
CA GLY A 138 18.20 -20.26 29.02
C GLY A 138 17.57 -19.67 30.29
N SER A 139 18.39 -19.12 31.18
CA SER A 139 17.86 -18.34 32.31
C SER A 139 17.17 -17.07 31.80
N MET A 140 16.12 -16.63 32.49
CA MET A 140 15.35 -15.44 32.10
C MET A 140 16.24 -14.18 32.01
N GLU A 141 17.20 -14.03 32.93
CA GLU A 141 18.13 -12.89 32.97
C GLU A 141 19.03 -12.84 31.72
N GLU A 142 19.61 -13.98 31.33
CA GLU A 142 20.42 -14.08 30.12
C GLU A 142 19.58 -13.74 28.89
N GLU A 143 18.40 -14.36 28.74
CA GLU A 143 17.55 -14.11 27.57
C GLU A 143 17.07 -12.66 27.46
N MET A 144 16.75 -12.01 28.59
CA MET A 144 16.33 -10.61 28.58
C MET A 144 17.48 -9.67 28.24
N GLY A 145 18.69 -9.90 28.77
CA GLY A 145 19.88 -9.14 28.41
C GLY A 145 20.20 -9.23 26.92
N GLU A 146 20.06 -10.43 26.34
CA GLU A 146 20.27 -10.65 24.91
C GLU A 146 19.26 -9.92 24.02
N ARG A 147 17.97 -9.97 24.39
CA ARG A 147 16.90 -9.25 23.68
C ARG A 147 17.09 -7.73 23.74
N MET A 148 17.56 -7.21 24.87
CA MET A 148 17.83 -5.78 25.02
C MET A 148 18.96 -5.31 24.10
N VAL A 149 20.05 -6.08 23.99
CA VAL A 149 21.15 -5.76 23.06
C VAL A 149 20.65 -5.76 21.60
N ALA A 150 19.81 -6.72 21.23
CA ALA A 150 19.20 -6.76 19.90
C ALA A 150 18.33 -5.53 19.62
N ALA A 151 17.49 -5.14 20.58
CA ALA A 151 16.66 -3.95 20.50
C ALA A 151 17.49 -2.67 20.34
N VAL A 152 18.61 -2.55 21.07
CA VAL A 152 19.55 -1.43 20.91
C VAL A 152 20.17 -1.40 19.53
N LYS A 153 20.59 -2.54 18.97
CA LYS A 153 21.12 -2.60 17.59
C LYS A 153 20.10 -2.14 16.57
N ILE A 154 18.85 -2.59 16.69
CA ILE A 154 17.76 -2.17 15.81
C ILE A 154 17.55 -0.66 15.93
N ALA A 155 17.44 -0.14 17.15
CA ALA A 155 17.23 1.29 17.39
C ALA A 155 18.38 2.16 16.87
N VAL A 156 19.63 1.68 16.97
CA VAL A 156 20.79 2.39 16.41
C VAL A 156 20.76 2.34 14.88
N ALA A 157 20.42 1.19 14.29
CA ALA A 157 20.33 1.05 12.84
C ALA A 157 19.23 1.95 12.23
N THR A 158 18.07 2.06 12.89
CA THR A 158 16.95 2.89 12.42
C THR A 158 17.04 4.36 12.84
N ARG A 159 18.04 4.74 13.64
CA ARG A 159 18.17 6.10 14.19
C ARG A 159 18.27 7.16 13.09
N GLN A 160 18.98 6.86 12.01
CA GLN A 160 19.17 7.81 10.92
C GLN A 160 17.87 7.98 10.12
N ASP A 161 17.22 6.87 9.77
CA ASP A 161 15.92 6.89 9.08
C ASP A 161 14.88 7.72 9.85
N ILE A 162 14.81 7.56 11.18
CA ILE A 162 13.89 8.35 12.02
C ILE A 162 14.22 9.85 11.97
N LYS A 163 15.51 10.22 11.94
CA LYS A 163 15.91 11.62 11.80
C LYS A 163 15.54 12.19 10.44
N ASP A 164 15.74 11.43 9.38
CA ASP A 164 15.45 11.85 8.01
C ASP A 164 13.94 12.01 7.83
N MET A 165 13.14 11.05 8.31
CA MET A 165 11.68 11.17 8.36
C MET A 165 11.22 12.41 9.13
N HIS A 166 11.87 12.74 10.26
CA HIS A 166 11.54 13.94 11.03
C HIS A 166 11.89 15.23 10.26
N ALA A 167 12.99 15.23 9.51
CA ALA A 167 13.36 16.37 8.67
C ALA A 167 12.36 16.56 7.52
N ASP A 168 11.99 15.49 6.82
CA ASP A 168 11.00 15.51 5.74
C ASP A 168 9.64 15.98 6.23
N MET A 169 9.21 15.49 7.40
CA MET A 169 7.96 15.93 8.03
C MET A 169 7.98 17.43 8.35
N LYS A 170 9.13 17.96 8.80
CA LYS A 170 9.29 19.39 9.07
C LYS A 170 9.20 20.21 7.78
N ASN A 171 9.79 19.74 6.69
CA ASN A 171 9.72 20.41 5.38
C ASN A 171 8.29 20.39 4.83
N MET A 172 7.60 19.25 4.86
CA MET A 172 6.18 19.16 4.46
C MET A 172 5.30 20.11 5.28
N HIS A 173 5.54 20.22 6.59
CA HIS A 173 4.78 21.15 7.43
C HIS A 173 5.03 22.62 7.04
N HIS A 174 6.27 22.95 6.66
CA HIS A 174 6.61 24.27 6.14
C HIS A 174 5.91 24.57 4.82
N ASP A 175 5.93 23.64 3.86
CA ASP A 175 5.30 23.78 2.55
C ASP A 175 3.77 23.91 2.65
N LEU A 176 3.14 23.12 3.53
CA LEU A 176 1.72 23.22 3.84
C LEU A 176 1.38 24.61 4.39
N ASN A 177 2.18 25.11 5.32
CA ASN A 177 1.96 26.44 5.89
C ASN A 177 2.12 27.54 4.82
N GLY A 178 3.13 27.42 3.94
CA GLY A 178 3.32 28.33 2.81
C GLY A 178 2.13 28.32 1.84
N SER A 179 1.62 27.13 1.50
CA SER A 179 0.45 26.96 0.61
C SER A 179 -0.81 27.59 1.21
N ILE A 180 -1.03 27.41 2.53
CA ILE A 180 -2.15 28.03 3.25
C ILE A 180 -2.04 29.56 3.24
N GLN A 181 -0.84 30.11 3.41
CA GLN A 181 -0.62 31.56 3.34
C GLN A 181 -0.92 32.13 1.95
N LEU A 182 -0.46 31.46 0.90
CA LEU A 182 -0.75 31.86 -0.49
C LEU A 182 -2.25 31.81 -0.77
N MET A 183 -2.94 30.74 -0.38
CA MET A 183 -4.40 30.65 -0.51
C MET A 183 -5.11 31.79 0.24
N HIS A 184 -4.64 32.13 1.45
CA HIS A 184 -5.23 33.23 2.21
C HIS A 184 -5.02 34.58 1.52
N GLN A 185 -3.84 34.79 0.91
CA GLN A 185 -3.53 35.99 0.14
C GLN A 185 -4.40 36.10 -1.12
N ASP A 186 -4.55 35.02 -1.89
CA ASP A 186 -5.37 34.98 -3.10
C ASP A 186 -6.86 35.19 -2.79
N LEU A 187 -7.36 34.56 -1.73
CA LEU A 187 -8.73 34.75 -1.27
C LEU A 187 -8.97 36.22 -0.87
N LYS A 188 -8.02 36.82 -0.12
CA LYS A 188 -8.09 38.22 0.27
C LYS A 188 -8.10 39.14 -0.95
N GLY A 189 -7.23 38.90 -1.94
CA GLY A 189 -7.18 39.66 -3.19
C GLY A 189 -8.48 39.55 -3.98
N SER A 190 -9.04 38.35 -4.09
CA SER A 190 -10.31 38.11 -4.78
C SER A 190 -11.47 38.85 -4.12
N ILE A 191 -11.56 38.81 -2.79
CA ILE A 191 -12.59 39.55 -2.03
C ILE A 191 -12.42 41.07 -2.22
N GLN A 192 -11.19 41.58 -2.23
CA GLN A 192 -10.93 43.00 -2.46
C GLN A 192 -11.33 43.44 -3.88
N SER A 193 -11.05 42.62 -4.89
CA SER A 193 -11.48 42.89 -6.27
C SER A 193 -13.00 42.91 -6.38
N MET A 194 -13.67 41.87 -5.87
CA MET A 194 -15.14 41.80 -5.87
C MET A 194 -15.77 43.01 -5.16
N HIS A 195 -15.20 43.42 -4.03
CA HIS A 195 -15.69 44.59 -3.31
C HIS A 195 -15.54 45.89 -4.11
N LYS A 196 -14.43 46.04 -4.83
CA LYS A 196 -14.19 47.18 -5.72
C LYS A 196 -15.18 47.19 -6.89
N ASP A 197 -15.36 46.05 -7.55
CA ASP A 197 -16.25 45.93 -8.71
C ASP A 197 -17.71 46.17 -8.32
N LEU A 198 -18.14 45.62 -7.18
CA LEU A 198 -19.48 45.85 -6.64
C LEU A 198 -19.70 47.34 -6.30
N LYS A 199 -18.70 47.99 -5.69
CA LYS A 199 -18.77 49.42 -5.39
C LYS A 199 -18.90 50.26 -6.66
N GLN A 200 -18.07 49.98 -7.68
CA GLN A 200 -18.12 50.68 -8.97
C GLN A 200 -19.46 50.49 -9.68
N SER A 201 -19.98 49.26 -9.70
CA SER A 201 -21.30 48.96 -10.26
C SER A 201 -22.42 49.74 -9.53
N THR A 202 -22.36 49.79 -8.20
CA THR A 202 -23.33 50.54 -7.39
C THR A 202 -23.25 52.04 -7.65
N GLU A 203 -22.04 52.61 -7.77
CA GLU A 203 -21.82 54.01 -8.11
C GLU A 203 -22.34 54.34 -9.51
N SER A 204 -22.09 53.48 -10.51
CA SER A 204 -22.62 53.63 -11.86
C SER A 204 -24.14 53.63 -11.88
N MET A 205 -24.78 52.66 -11.18
CA MET A 205 -26.23 52.61 -11.08
C MET A 205 -26.81 53.88 -10.44
N HIS A 206 -26.16 54.42 -9.42
CA HIS A 206 -26.58 55.68 -8.82
C HIS A 206 -26.45 56.87 -9.78
N GLN A 207 -25.39 56.92 -10.58
CA GLN A 207 -25.21 57.97 -11.58
C GLN A 207 -26.28 57.87 -12.68
N ASP A 208 -26.50 56.69 -13.23
CA ASP A 208 -27.53 56.45 -14.25
C ASP A 208 -28.93 56.78 -13.72
N MET A 209 -29.22 56.38 -12.49
CA MET A 209 -30.50 56.67 -11.84
C MET A 209 -30.71 58.18 -11.64
N ASN A 210 -29.69 58.90 -11.16
CA ASN A 210 -29.76 60.35 -11.00
C ASN A 210 -29.95 61.07 -12.33
N GLN A 211 -29.26 60.61 -13.38
CA GLN A 211 -29.41 61.16 -14.72
C GLN A 211 -30.83 60.94 -15.25
N ASN A 212 -31.37 59.73 -15.11
CA ASN A 212 -32.75 59.40 -15.50
C ASN A 212 -33.77 60.26 -14.73
N PHE A 213 -33.57 60.51 -13.43
CA PHE A 213 -34.44 61.40 -12.66
C PHE A 213 -34.38 62.84 -13.15
N LYS A 214 -33.20 63.33 -13.53
CA LYS A 214 -33.05 64.68 -14.10
C LYS A 214 -33.78 64.81 -15.43
N GLU A 215 -33.62 63.83 -16.32
CA GLU A 215 -34.34 63.81 -17.60
C GLU A 215 -35.86 63.73 -17.40
N MET A 216 -36.31 62.96 -16.40
CA MET A 216 -37.72 62.89 -16.06
C MET A 216 -38.26 64.23 -15.55
N ALA A 217 -37.49 64.94 -14.72
CA ALA A 217 -37.85 66.28 -14.24
C ALA A 217 -37.96 67.28 -15.40
N GLU A 218 -36.99 67.28 -16.33
CA GLU A 218 -37.03 68.13 -17.53
C GLU A 218 -38.25 67.83 -18.41
N ARG A 219 -38.58 66.56 -18.63
CA ARG A 219 -39.80 66.17 -19.36
C ARG A 219 -41.08 66.60 -18.64
N TYR A 220 -41.09 66.49 -17.31
CA TYR A 220 -42.23 66.92 -16.51
C TYR A 220 -42.45 68.43 -16.59
N ASP A 221 -41.39 69.23 -16.60
CA ASP A 221 -41.46 70.68 -16.79
C ASP A 221 -42.03 71.04 -18.17
N VAL A 222 -41.60 70.34 -19.23
CA VAL A 222 -42.13 70.54 -20.59
C VAL A 222 -43.62 70.19 -20.65
N ILE A 223 -44.02 69.03 -20.14
CA ILE A 223 -45.43 68.61 -20.10
C ILE A 223 -46.27 69.61 -19.31
N SER A 224 -45.76 70.06 -18.16
CA SER A 224 -46.44 71.05 -17.31
C SER A 224 -46.62 72.39 -18.05
N ALA A 225 -45.61 72.85 -18.79
CA ALA A 225 -45.69 74.07 -19.58
C ALA A 225 -46.70 73.93 -20.75
N GLU A 226 -46.74 72.79 -21.44
CA GLU A 226 -47.73 72.51 -22.48
C GLU A 226 -49.15 72.43 -21.92
N LEU A 227 -49.34 71.82 -20.75
CA LEU A 227 -50.63 71.79 -20.05
C LEU A 227 -51.12 73.20 -19.67
N LEU A 228 -50.22 74.09 -19.24
CA LEU A 228 -50.56 75.48 -18.97
C LEU A 228 -50.95 76.24 -20.24
N ARG A 229 -50.25 76.02 -21.36
CA ARG A 229 -50.59 76.64 -22.65
C ARG A 229 -51.94 76.17 -23.18
N THR A 230 -52.17 74.86 -23.20
CA THR A 230 -53.47 74.29 -23.63
C THR A 230 -54.62 74.80 -22.77
N ARG A 231 -54.41 74.97 -21.45
CA ARG A 231 -55.39 75.59 -20.56
C ARG A 231 -55.71 77.04 -20.96
N GLU A 232 -54.72 77.84 -21.31
CA GLU A 232 -54.91 79.23 -21.74
C GLU A 232 -55.62 79.31 -23.09
N GLU A 233 -55.24 78.47 -24.06
CA GLU A 233 -55.90 78.37 -25.37
C GLU A 233 -57.38 77.97 -25.23
N LEU A 234 -57.67 76.99 -24.37
CA LEU A 234 -59.04 76.59 -24.05
C LEU A 234 -59.84 77.73 -23.42
N LYS A 235 -59.23 78.49 -22.50
CA LYS A 235 -59.87 79.66 -21.89
C LYS A 235 -60.24 80.71 -22.94
N ILE A 236 -59.32 81.03 -23.86
CA ILE A 236 -59.58 81.96 -24.96
C ILE A 236 -60.72 81.45 -25.86
N ALA A 237 -60.72 80.16 -26.20
CA ALA A 237 -61.78 79.55 -27.00
C ALA A 237 -63.16 79.65 -26.31
N VAL A 238 -63.21 79.36 -24.99
CA VAL A 238 -64.41 79.51 -24.17
C VAL A 238 -64.88 80.97 -24.12
N ASP A 239 -63.98 81.93 -23.88
CA ASP A 239 -64.30 83.36 -23.84
C ASP A 239 -64.86 83.86 -25.18
N ASN A 240 -64.31 83.38 -26.29
CA ASN A 240 -64.81 83.67 -27.63
C ASN A 240 -66.22 83.09 -27.85
N LEU A 241 -66.47 81.85 -27.43
CA LEU A 241 -67.80 81.24 -27.50
C LEU A 241 -68.82 82.03 -26.67
N VAL A 242 -68.46 82.42 -25.44
CA VAL A 242 -69.31 83.26 -24.57
C VAL A 242 -69.66 84.57 -25.27
N ARG A 243 -68.68 85.24 -25.89
CA ARG A 243 -68.90 86.48 -26.64
C ARG A 243 -69.85 86.28 -27.83
N VAL A 244 -69.74 85.17 -28.55
CA VAL A 244 -70.64 84.84 -29.66
C VAL A 244 -72.06 84.62 -29.14
N VAL A 245 -72.24 83.81 -28.09
CA VAL A 245 -73.55 83.57 -27.46
C VAL A 245 -74.18 84.89 -27.00
N GLN A 246 -73.41 85.77 -26.37
CA GLN A 246 -73.90 87.06 -25.90
C GLN A 246 -74.39 87.96 -27.05
N LYS A 247 -73.65 88.01 -28.17
CA LYS A 247 -74.11 88.71 -29.39
C LYS A 247 -75.40 88.14 -29.97
N PHE A 248 -75.61 86.83 -29.86
CA PHE A 248 -76.86 86.19 -30.30
C PHE A 248 -78.04 86.55 -29.38
N LEU A 249 -77.81 86.66 -28.06
CA LEU A 249 -78.83 87.05 -27.10
C LEU A 249 -79.19 88.54 -27.14
N GLU A 250 -78.26 89.41 -27.55
CA GLU A 250 -78.46 90.87 -27.66
C GLU A 250 -79.16 91.31 -28.95
N LYS A 251 -79.52 90.38 -29.85
CA LYS A 251 -80.28 90.71 -31.07
C LYS A 251 -81.73 91.05 -30.69
N PRO A 252 -82.23 92.27 -30.96
CA PRO A 252 -83.62 92.62 -30.67
C PRO A 252 -84.57 91.85 -31.60
N ALA A 253 -85.69 91.40 -31.02
CA ALA A 253 -86.85 90.90 -31.75
C ALA A 253 -87.51 92.00 -32.57
#